data_AF-A0A931VM32-F1
#
_entry.id   AF-A0A931VM32-F1
#
_cell.length_a   1.000
_cell.length_b   1.000
_cell.length_c   1.000
_cell.angle_alpha   90.00
_cell.angle_beta   90.00
_cell.angle_gamma   90.00
#
_symmetry.space_group_name_H-M   'P 1'
#
loop_
_entity.id
_entity.type
_entity.pdbx_description
1 polymer ?
#
loop_
_entity_poly.entity_id
_entity_poly.type
_entity_poly.pdbx_seq_one_letter_code
_entity_poly.pdbx_strand_id
1 'polypeptide(L)'
;MKKKIVTAIAFLIIIGLSGTGSYYLGFESGLKQTKNIVIEGLKGTETPGGKNIDFSVFWQVWDKLKKEHVNGDRLKDQDLVYGAIQGLTKSTDDPHTLFFSPEDSQKFTQDISGSFGGIGAEIGI
;
A
#
# COMPACT_ATOMS: atom_id res chain seq x y z
N MET A 1 13.53 -25.52 58.09
CA MET A 1 13.37 -25.93 56.67
C MET A 1 12.04 -25.50 56.06
N LYS A 2 10.89 -25.72 56.72
CA LYS A 2 9.55 -25.36 56.21
C LYS A 2 9.37 -23.88 55.81
N LYS A 3 9.90 -22.91 56.58
CA LYS A 3 9.80 -21.47 56.26
C LYS A 3 10.47 -21.06 54.93
N LYS A 4 11.59 -21.69 54.56
CA LYS A 4 12.31 -21.41 53.31
C LYS A 4 11.56 -21.94 52.07
N ILE A 5 10.84 -23.05 52.24
CA ILE A 5 10.01 -23.65 51.18
C ILE A 5 8.77 -22.78 50.93
N VAL A 6 8.14 -22.27 51.99
CA VAL A 6 6.97 -21.38 51.88
C VAL A 6 7.34 -20.07 51.18
N THR A 7 8.48 -19.45 51.49
CA THR A 7 8.93 -18.26 50.76
C THR A 7 9.27 -18.56 49.31
N ALA A 8 9.90 -19.70 48.99
CA ALA A 8 10.20 -20.08 47.61
C ALA A 8 8.92 -20.27 46.76
N ILE A 9 7.87 -20.88 47.33
CA ILE A 9 6.58 -21.05 46.65
C ILE A 9 5.89 -19.69 46.45
N ALA A 10 5.93 -18.80 47.45
CA ALA A 10 5.37 -17.45 47.32
C ALA A 10 6.04 -16.65 46.19
N PHE A 11 7.36 -16.74 46.03
CA PHE A 11 8.08 -16.09 44.94
C PHE A 11 7.68 -16.64 43.56
N LEU A 12 7.51 -17.97 43.42
CA LEU A 12 7.08 -18.57 42.16
C LEU A 12 5.66 -18.15 41.76
N ILE A 13 4.75 -18.01 42.73
CA ILE A 13 3.40 -17.52 42.48
C ILE A 13 3.43 -16.06 42.01
N ILE A 14 4.26 -15.21 42.62
CA ILE A 14 4.40 -13.81 42.22
C ILE A 14 4.96 -13.68 40.80
N ILE A 15 5.94 -14.51 40.43
CA ILE A 15 6.52 -14.54 39.07
C ILE A 15 5.50 -15.05 38.04
N GLY A 16 4.71 -16.07 38.40
CA GLY A 16 3.64 -16.58 37.54
C GLY A 16 2.55 -15.53 37.30
N LEU A 17 2.11 -14.85 38.36
CA LEU A 17 1.07 -13.82 38.28
C LEU A 17 1.55 -12.58 37.51
N SER A 18 2.79 -12.12 37.74
CA SER A 18 3.35 -10.99 36.99
C SER A 18 3.49 -11.31 35.49
N GLY A 19 3.93 -12.53 35.15
CA GLY A 19 4.01 -12.99 33.75
C GLY A 19 2.65 -12.97 33.05
N THR A 20 1.60 -13.50 33.69
CA THR A 20 0.24 -13.51 33.11
C THR A 20 -0.36 -12.11 32.93
N GLY A 21 -0.16 -11.21 33.90
CA GLY A 21 -0.63 -9.82 33.80
C GLY A 21 0.11 -9.05 32.69
N SER A 22 1.41 -9.28 32.56
CA SER A 22 2.24 -8.67 31.50
C SER A 22 1.80 -9.14 30.11
N TYR A 23 1.56 -10.44 29.95
CA TYR A 23 1.08 -11.03 28.71
C TYR A 23 -0.31 -10.51 28.33
N TYR A 24 -1.24 -10.46 29.29
CA TYR A 24 -2.61 -9.99 29.04
C TYR A 24 -2.64 -8.51 28.63
N LEU A 25 -1.93 -7.63 29.36
CA LEU A 25 -1.83 -6.21 29.03
C LEU A 25 -1.10 -5.96 27.70
N GLY A 26 -0.04 -6.74 27.43
CA GLY A 26 0.68 -6.68 26.15
C GLY A 26 -0.17 -7.15 24.97
N PHE A 27 -0.96 -8.22 25.16
CA PHE A 27 -1.87 -8.75 24.16
C PHE A 27 -3.03 -7.78 23.87
N GLU A 28 -3.65 -7.20 24.89
CA GLU A 28 -4.72 -6.21 24.71
C GLU A 28 -4.21 -4.92 24.03
N SER A 29 -2.98 -4.50 24.36
CA SER A 29 -2.32 -3.36 23.72
C SER A 29 -1.94 -3.67 22.26
N GLY A 30 -1.47 -4.89 21.97
CA GLY A 30 -1.17 -5.35 20.61
C GLY A 30 -2.42 -5.47 19.73
N LEU A 31 -3.55 -5.89 20.30
CA LEU A 31 -4.84 -5.93 19.58
C LEU A 31 -5.37 -4.53 19.26
N LYS A 32 -5.19 -3.54 20.14
CA LYS A 32 -5.50 -2.12 19.86
C LYS A 32 -4.55 -1.49 18.83
N GLN A 33 -3.43 -2.16 18.54
CA GLN A 33 -2.38 -1.72 17.61
C GLN A 33 -2.37 -2.53 16.29
N THR A 34 -3.54 -2.96 15.82
CA THR A 34 -3.75 -3.71 14.56
C THR A 34 -4.89 -3.01 13.81
N LYS A 35 -4.81 -2.46 12.58
CA LYS A 35 -3.98 -2.65 11.37
C LYS A 35 -3.66 -1.28 10.75
N ASN A 36 -2.38 -0.96 10.56
CA ASN A 36 -2.00 -0.44 9.25
C ASN A 36 -1.72 -1.67 8.41
N ILE A 37 -2.43 -1.84 7.28
CA ILE A 37 -2.04 -2.86 6.30
C ILE A 37 -0.75 -2.32 5.68
N VAL A 38 0.39 -2.57 6.33
CA VAL A 38 1.68 -2.44 5.68
C VAL A 38 1.72 -3.60 4.70
N ILE A 39 1.24 -3.35 3.49
CA ILE A 39 1.55 -4.21 2.36
C ILE A 39 3.07 -4.07 2.19
N GLU A 40 3.82 -5.09 2.63
CA GLU A 40 5.27 -5.12 2.49
C GLU A 40 5.64 -4.83 1.03
N GLY A 41 6.34 -3.71 0.80
CA GLY A 41 6.72 -3.23 -0.54
C GLY A 41 6.01 -1.98 -1.05
N LEU A 42 4.95 -1.48 -0.39
CA LEU A 42 4.33 -0.20 -0.75
C LEU A 42 4.98 0.98 -0.02
N LYS A 43 5.58 1.91 -0.78
CA LYS A 43 5.95 3.24 -0.28
C LYS A 43 4.75 4.19 -0.39
N GLY A 44 4.49 5.01 0.64
CA GLY A 44 3.42 6.03 0.62
C GLY A 44 2.06 5.58 1.14
N THR A 45 2.01 4.64 2.09
CA THR A 45 0.78 4.12 2.71
C THR A 45 0.10 5.09 3.69
N GLU A 46 0.64 6.29 3.85
CA GLU A 46 0.11 7.32 4.75
C GLU A 46 -0.96 8.12 4.00
N THR A 47 -2.23 8.04 4.43
CA THR A 47 -3.29 8.86 3.85
C THR A 47 -3.04 10.33 4.19
N PRO A 48 -2.81 11.23 3.22
CA PRO A 48 -2.61 12.63 3.51
C PRO A 48 -3.84 13.22 4.22
N GLY A 49 -3.63 13.81 5.39
CA GLY A 49 -4.69 14.50 6.15
C GLY A 49 -5.64 13.61 6.95
N GLY A 50 -5.26 12.36 7.27
CA GLY A 50 -6.01 11.52 8.22
C GLY A 50 -7.42 11.13 7.75
N LYS A 51 -7.68 11.20 6.44
CA LYS A 51 -8.96 10.78 5.87
C LYS A 51 -9.07 9.26 5.92
N ASN A 52 -10.19 8.77 6.44
CA ASN A 52 -10.53 7.36 6.38
C ASN A 52 -11.19 7.07 5.03
N ILE A 53 -10.39 6.60 4.07
CA ILE A 53 -10.85 6.22 2.74
C ILE A 53 -10.87 4.69 2.68
N ASP A 54 -12.03 4.13 2.33
CA ASP A 54 -12.17 2.68 2.18
C ASP A 54 -11.66 2.23 0.80
N PHE A 55 -10.48 1.60 0.79
CA PHE A 55 -9.88 0.99 -0.40
C PHE A 55 -10.25 -0.49 -0.58
N SER A 56 -11.15 -1.06 0.23
CA SER A 56 -11.51 -2.48 0.14
C SER A 56 -12.08 -2.85 -1.22
N VAL A 57 -12.90 -1.98 -1.81
CA VAL A 57 -13.49 -2.19 -3.14
C VAL A 57 -12.42 -2.13 -4.24
N PHE A 58 -11.45 -1.24 -4.11
CA PHE A 58 -10.32 -1.15 -5.05
C PHE A 58 -9.56 -2.48 -5.14
N TRP A 59 -9.21 -3.06 -3.99
CA TRP A 59 -8.48 -4.34 -3.96
C TRP A 59 -9.31 -5.52 -4.42
N GLN A 60 -10.63 -5.52 -4.16
CA GLN A 60 -11.54 -6.54 -4.69
C GLN A 60 -11.58 -6.53 -6.22
N VAL A 61 -11.67 -5.34 -6.82
CA VAL A 61 -11.66 -5.19 -8.29
C VAL A 61 -10.29 -5.58 -8.85
N TRP A 62 -9.21 -5.16 -8.20
CA TRP A 62 -7.86 -5.55 -8.57
C TRP A 62 -7.68 -7.07 -8.63
N ASP A 63 -8.08 -7.77 -7.56
CA ASP A 63 -7.97 -9.23 -7.47
C ASP A 63 -8.84 -9.93 -8.53
N LYS A 64 -10.07 -9.45 -8.75
CA LYS A 64 -10.94 -9.95 -9.83
C LYS A 64 -10.32 -9.73 -11.20
N LEU A 65 -9.74 -8.56 -11.46
CA LEU A 65 -9.06 -8.30 -12.74
C LEU A 65 -7.90 -9.26 -12.97
N LYS A 66 -7.08 -9.54 -11.95
CA LYS A 66 -5.96 -10.48 -12.11
C LYS A 66 -6.43 -11.93 -12.31
N LYS A 67 -7.56 -12.34 -11.71
CA LYS A 67 -8.06 -13.73 -11.75
C LYS A 67 -8.99 -14.03 -12.92
N GLU A 68 -9.88 -13.10 -13.25
CA GLU A 68 -11.00 -13.33 -14.16
C GLU A 68 -10.79 -12.69 -15.54
N HIS A 69 -9.84 -11.76 -15.69
CA HIS A 69 -9.53 -11.19 -16.99
C HIS A 69 -8.84 -12.22 -17.90
N VAL A 70 -9.21 -12.22 -19.18
CA VAL A 70 -8.66 -13.13 -20.22
C VAL A 70 -7.12 -13.14 -20.24
N ASN A 71 -6.50 -11.99 -19.95
CA ASN A 71 -5.05 -11.83 -19.88
C ASN A 71 -4.57 -11.36 -18.49
N GLY A 72 -5.26 -11.72 -17.41
CA GLY A 72 -4.98 -11.24 -16.05
C GLY A 72 -3.52 -11.43 -15.61
N ASP A 73 -2.91 -12.56 -15.97
CA ASP A 73 -1.51 -12.88 -15.69
C ASP A 73 -0.50 -11.97 -16.41
N ARG A 74 -0.92 -11.35 -17.52
CA ARG A 74 -0.07 -10.44 -18.32
C ARG A 74 -0.20 -8.99 -17.88
N LEU A 75 -1.16 -8.67 -17.01
CA LEU A 75 -1.32 -7.33 -16.46
C LEU A 75 -0.17 -7.06 -15.48
N LYS A 76 0.65 -6.06 -15.79
CA LYS A 76 1.69 -5.62 -14.86
C LYS A 76 1.07 -4.75 -13.78
N ASP A 77 1.46 -5.00 -12.54
CA ASP A 77 0.91 -4.29 -11.39
C ASP A 77 1.17 -2.78 -11.48
N GLN A 78 2.35 -2.37 -11.97
CA GLN A 78 2.68 -0.96 -12.14
C GLN A 78 1.78 -0.23 -13.16
N ASP A 79 1.37 -0.93 -14.23
CA ASP A 79 0.49 -0.37 -15.27
C ASP A 79 -0.93 -0.16 -14.70
N LEU A 80 -1.39 -1.10 -13.86
CA LEU A 80 -2.67 -0.98 -13.15
C LEU A 80 -2.66 0.20 -12.16
N VAL A 81 -1.55 0.42 -11.44
CA VAL A 81 -1.39 1.59 -10.57
C VAL A 81 -1.45 2.88 -11.38
N TYR A 82 -0.69 2.99 -12.47
CA TYR A 82 -0.71 4.19 -13.31
C TYR A 82 -2.09 4.46 -13.91
N GLY A 83 -2.78 3.42 -14.40
CA GLY A 83 -4.15 3.55 -14.89
C GLY A 83 -5.13 4.04 -13.80
N ALA A 84 -4.99 3.54 -12.58
CA ALA A 84 -5.81 4.00 -11.45
C ALA A 84 -5.55 5.48 -11.12
N ILE A 85 -4.29 5.93 -11.12
CA ILE A 85 -3.93 7.33 -10.90
C ILE A 85 -4.46 8.22 -12.04
N GLN A 86 -4.37 7.77 -13.30
CA GLN A 86 -4.96 8.49 -14.43
C GLN A 86 -6.48 8.66 -14.27
N GLY A 87 -7.18 7.60 -13.86
CA GLY A 87 -8.61 7.67 -13.53
C GLY A 87 -8.90 8.65 -12.40
N LEU A 88 -8.06 8.65 -11.35
CA LEU A 88 -8.16 9.60 -10.24
C LEU A 88 -8.01 11.04 -10.71
N THR A 89 -7.00 11.36 -11.53
CA THR A 89 -6.86 12.72 -12.09
C THR A 89 -8.00 13.10 -13.02
N LYS A 90 -8.55 12.16 -13.80
CA LYS A 90 -9.70 12.44 -14.67
C LYS A 90 -10.99 12.74 -13.89
N SER A 91 -11.12 12.21 -12.68
CA SER A 91 -12.31 12.43 -11.84
C SER A 91 -12.45 13.86 -11.30
N THR A 92 -11.45 14.73 -11.51
CA THR A 92 -11.53 16.14 -11.13
C THR A 92 -12.35 16.98 -12.11
N ASP A 93 -12.73 16.42 -13.26
CA ASP A 93 -13.39 17.12 -14.39
C ASP A 93 -12.62 18.38 -14.87
N ASP A 94 -11.35 18.52 -14.50
CA ASP A 94 -10.47 19.59 -14.94
C ASP A 94 -9.63 19.14 -16.15
N PRO A 95 -9.82 19.75 -17.34
CA PRO A 95 -9.08 19.37 -18.55
C PRO A 95 -7.57 19.61 -18.44
N HIS A 96 -7.11 20.38 -17.46
CA HIS A 96 -5.69 20.66 -17.22
C HIS A 96 -5.07 19.77 -16.14
N THR A 97 -5.86 18.93 -15.46
CA THR A 97 -5.37 17.98 -14.46
C THR A 97 -5.14 16.62 -15.11
N LEU A 98 -3.88 16.31 -15.39
CA LEU A 98 -3.47 15.08 -16.06
C LEU A 98 -2.31 14.43 -15.32
N PHE A 99 -2.35 13.11 -15.18
CA PHE A 99 -1.19 12.32 -14.75
C PHE A 99 -0.43 11.79 -15.97
N PHE A 100 0.88 12.05 -16.02
CA PHE A 100 1.79 11.43 -16.97
C PHE A 100 2.51 10.25 -16.34
N SER A 101 2.43 9.09 -16.98
CA SER A 101 3.31 7.97 -16.64
C SER A 101 4.77 8.35 -16.96
N PRO A 102 5.78 7.64 -16.44
CA PRO A 102 7.17 7.93 -16.76
C PRO A 102 7.47 7.94 -18.27
N GLU A 103 6.84 7.05 -19.03
CA GLU A 103 6.98 6.99 -20.50
C GLU A 103 6.33 8.22 -21.16
N ASP A 104 5.10 8.56 -20.78
CA ASP A 104 4.40 9.73 -21.33
C ASP A 104 5.12 11.03 -20.98
N SER A 105 5.65 11.13 -19.76
CA SER A 105 6.42 12.29 -19.32
C SER A 105 7.70 12.44 -20.13
N GLN A 106 8.36 11.34 -20.49
CA GLN A 106 9.55 11.39 -21.35
C GLN A 106 9.19 11.83 -22.76
N LYS A 107 8.14 11.26 -23.37
CA LYS A 107 7.66 11.67 -24.70
C LYS A 107 7.27 13.14 -24.73
N PHE A 108 6.48 13.59 -23.76
CA PHE A 108 6.09 15.00 -23.62
C PHE A 108 7.29 15.93 -23.51
N THR A 109 8.31 15.53 -22.74
CA THR A 109 9.55 16.31 -22.61
C THR A 109 10.34 16.32 -23.92
N GLN A 110 10.38 15.20 -24.67
CA GLN A 110 11.01 15.12 -25.99
C GLN A 110 10.32 16.03 -27.00
N ASP A 111 8.97 16.02 -27.04
CA ASP A 111 8.17 16.86 -27.91
C ASP A 111 8.39 18.36 -27.61
N ILE A 112 8.41 18.74 -26.33
CA ILE A 112 8.67 20.14 -25.91
C ILE A 112 10.12 20.56 -26.19
N SER A 113 11.08 19.66 -25.99
CA SER A 113 12.49 19.95 -26.26
C SER A 113 12.83 19.94 -27.76
N GLY A 114 11.88 19.60 -28.64
CA GLY A 114 12.09 19.50 -30.08
C GLY A 114 12.99 18.34 -30.49
N SER A 115 13.21 17.38 -29.59
CA SER A 115 14.07 16.22 -29.83
C SER A 115 13.28 15.09 -30.49
N PHE A 116 12.98 15.24 -31.78
CA PHE A 116 12.30 14.21 -32.57
C PHE A 116 13.29 13.16 -33.07
N GLY A 117 13.30 11.97 -32.46
CA GLY A 117 14.04 10.82 -32.97
C GLY A 117 13.23 10.08 -34.04
N GLY A 118 13.50 10.35 -35.32
CA GLY A 118 12.86 9.67 -36.46
C GLY A 118 13.84 9.33 -37.58
N ILE A 119 13.44 8.45 -38.50
CA ILE A 119 14.21 8.08 -39.71
C ILE A 119 14.26 9.19 -40.79
N GLY A 120 13.61 10.34 -40.55
CA GLY A 120 13.59 11.46 -41.51
C GLY A 120 12.64 11.27 -42.71
N ALA A 121 11.55 10.53 -42.55
CA ALA A 121 10.53 10.39 -43.58
C ALA A 121 9.36 11.36 -43.33
N GLU A 122 9.13 12.28 -44.27
CA GLU A 122 7.99 13.21 -44.29
C GLU A 122 6.89 12.63 -45.20
N ILE A 123 5.65 12.54 -44.70
CA ILE A 123 4.47 12.24 -45.53
C ILE A 123 3.87 13.58 -45.93
N GLY A 124 4.18 14.04 -47.14
CA GLY A 124 3.50 15.18 -47.76
C GLY A 124 2.08 14.80 -48.15
N ILE A 125 1.10 15.62 -47.77
CA ILE A 125 -0.29 15.54 -48.25
C ILE A 125 -0.38 16.32 -49.56
#